data_AF-B0WM56-F1
#
_entry.id   AF-B0WM56-F1
#
_cell.length_a   1.000
_cell.length_b   1.000
_cell.length_c   1.000
_cell.angle_alpha   90.00
_cell.angle_beta   90.00
_cell.angle_gamma   90.00
#
_symmetry.space_group_name_H-M   'P 1'
#
loop_
_entity.id
_entity.type
_entity.pdbx_description
1 polymer ?
#
loop_
_entity_poly.entity_id
_entity_poly.type
_entity_poly.pdbx_seq_one_letter_code
_entity_poly.pdbx_strand_id
1 'polypeptide(L)'
;MKRLLAVLATILTLHSDVASSESGYHEAVFKSVRRADRECSIFLRDGTCGKDDCSVRCRGLVTRFWNDSVGVPAVTIDRFYKPAHDDYEYYDLTEQCVGEVVAAVPCTDVCGRADSTVQCYNDQYGKLDKKNPKFVPFTKLQHRRILRECAAMLGISRERLYLFRKNGVEYYQDAKCLLRCFMLREGLYTDEDGPHFKRMSLQCEGNYNDGAYRSKAKSCISICRINIWTAAVWRTG
;
A
#
# COMPACT_ATOMS: atom_id res chain seq x y z
N MET A 1 38.96 3.64 34.40
CA MET A 1 38.19 4.62 33.60
C MET A 1 38.17 4.33 32.09
N LYS A 2 39.26 3.89 31.43
CA LYS A 2 39.25 3.61 29.98
C LYS A 2 38.45 2.38 29.52
N ARG A 3 38.12 1.43 30.41
CA ARG A 3 37.31 0.24 30.08
C ARG A 3 35.79 0.42 30.23
N LEU A 4 35.32 1.48 30.91
CA LEU A 4 33.88 1.77 31.05
C LEU A 4 33.32 2.51 29.81
N LEU A 5 34.17 3.27 29.12
CA LEU A 5 33.79 4.04 27.93
C LEU A 5 33.59 3.16 26.68
N ALA A 6 34.22 1.99 26.62
CA ALA A 6 34.08 1.06 25.49
C ALA A 6 32.75 0.29 25.49
N VAL A 7 32.14 0.09 26.67
CA VAL A 7 30.86 -0.63 26.81
C VAL A 7 29.67 0.29 26.52
N LEU A 8 29.81 1.60 26.79
CA LEU A 8 28.79 2.59 26.40
C LEU A 8 28.77 2.86 24.89
N ALA A 9 29.90 2.71 24.20
CA ALA A 9 29.98 2.90 22.76
C ALA A 9 29.33 1.75 21.95
N THR A 10 29.28 0.53 22.48
CA THR A 10 28.63 -0.62 21.84
C THR A 10 27.12 -0.71 22.10
N ILE A 11 26.61 -0.06 23.15
CA ILE A 11 25.16 0.03 23.41
C ILE A 11 24.48 1.06 22.49
N LEU A 12 25.25 2.02 21.94
CA LEU A 12 24.74 3.04 21.00
C LEU A 12 24.69 2.60 19.54
N THR A 13 25.12 1.37 19.19
CA THR A 13 25.11 0.87 17.80
C THR A 13 24.08 -0.20 17.51
N LEU A 14 23.14 -0.47 18.44
CA LEU A 14 21.98 -1.32 18.19
C LEU A 14 20.72 -0.48 18.36
N HIS A 15 19.88 -0.48 17.33
CA HIS A 15 18.64 0.31 17.13
C HIS A 15 18.79 1.63 16.37
N SER A 16 19.37 1.55 15.16
CA SER A 16 19.01 2.47 14.08
C SER A 16 18.38 1.70 12.92
N ASP A 17 17.33 0.94 13.21
CA ASP A 17 16.22 0.72 12.26
C ASP A 17 15.12 1.74 12.58
N VAL A 18 15.50 3.03 12.65
CA VAL A 18 14.52 4.09 12.51
C VAL A 18 14.06 3.99 11.06
N ALA A 19 12.88 3.40 10.87
CA ALA A 19 12.11 3.65 9.67
C ALA A 19 12.08 5.17 9.52
N SER A 20 12.66 5.68 8.44
CA SER A 20 12.57 7.08 8.08
C SER A 20 11.09 7.43 8.06
N SER A 21 10.61 7.98 9.17
CA SER A 21 9.33 8.66 9.22
C SER A 21 9.57 9.91 8.39
N GLU A 22 9.21 9.82 7.10
CA GLU A 22 8.83 11.02 6.38
C GLU A 22 7.73 11.67 7.23
N SER A 23 8.11 12.74 7.91
CA SER A 23 7.26 13.58 8.75
C SER A 23 6.10 14.08 7.90
N GLY A 24 5.00 13.33 7.84
CA GLY A 24 3.83 13.67 7.03
C GLY A 24 2.79 12.56 6.83
N TYR A 25 3.17 11.28 7.01
CA TYR A 25 2.27 10.14 6.75
C TYR A 25 1.91 9.37 8.02
N HIS A 26 1.01 9.94 8.82
CA HIS A 26 0.78 9.50 10.20
C HIS A 26 0.26 8.06 10.37
N GLU A 27 -0.26 7.40 9.33
CA GLU A 27 -0.72 6.00 9.41
C GLU A 27 -0.22 5.10 8.26
N ALA A 28 0.51 5.66 7.29
CA ALA A 28 0.94 4.91 6.11
C ALA A 28 1.99 3.85 6.49
N VAL A 29 1.74 2.61 6.07
CA VAL A 29 2.65 1.49 6.31
C VAL A 29 3.42 1.16 5.05
N PHE A 30 4.74 1.08 5.18
CA PHE A 30 5.63 0.61 4.11
C PHE A 30 6.32 -0.67 4.55
N LYS A 31 6.24 -1.70 3.70
CA LYS A 31 6.78 -3.03 4.01
C LYS A 31 7.57 -3.57 2.82
N SER A 32 8.79 -4.01 3.07
CA SER A 32 9.58 -4.77 2.09
C SER A 32 9.31 -6.25 2.24
N VAL A 33 9.59 -7.03 1.19
CA VAL A 33 9.46 -8.50 1.24
C VAL A 33 10.28 -9.08 2.39
N ARG A 34 11.54 -8.65 2.56
CA ARG A 34 12.38 -9.12 3.67
C ARG A 34 11.76 -8.85 5.05
N ARG A 35 11.08 -7.71 5.24
CA ARG A 35 10.41 -7.39 6.50
C ARG A 35 9.16 -8.25 6.68
N ALA A 36 8.38 -8.45 5.62
CA ALA A 36 7.21 -9.31 5.62
C ALA A 36 7.56 -10.78 5.91
N ASP A 37 8.61 -11.31 5.27
CA ASP A 37 9.07 -12.69 5.49
C ASP A 37 9.48 -12.92 6.95
N ARG A 38 10.17 -11.95 7.57
CA ARG A 38 10.52 -12.03 9.01
C ARG A 38 9.29 -12.01 9.90
N GLU A 39 8.34 -11.13 9.63
CA GLU A 39 7.08 -11.06 10.36
C GLU A 39 6.30 -12.39 10.25
N CYS A 40 6.25 -12.96 9.04
CA CYS A 40 5.62 -14.26 8.79
C CYS A 40 6.34 -15.43 9.46
N SER A 41 7.68 -15.41 9.55
CA SER A 41 8.41 -16.45 10.27
C SER A 41 8.05 -16.52 11.77
N ILE A 42 7.57 -15.40 12.34
CA ILE A 42 7.06 -15.38 13.71
C ILE A 42 5.65 -15.99 13.74
N PHE A 43 4.74 -15.53 12.88
CA PHE A 43 3.36 -16.03 12.85
C PHE A 43 3.26 -17.53 12.52
N LEU A 44 4.13 -18.04 11.66
CA LEU A 44 4.09 -19.44 11.22
C LEU A 44 4.75 -20.40 12.22
N ARG A 45 5.56 -19.91 13.17
CA ARG A 45 6.10 -20.75 14.26
C ARG A 45 5.01 -21.23 15.23
N ASP A 46 3.88 -20.53 15.30
CA ASP A 46 2.79 -20.83 16.23
C ASP A 46 1.80 -21.88 15.69
N GLY A 47 2.12 -22.56 14.57
CA GLY A 47 1.41 -23.75 14.11
C GLY A 47 0.04 -23.50 13.46
N THR A 48 -0.26 -22.27 13.06
CA THR A 48 -1.57 -21.89 12.49
C THR A 48 -1.78 -22.27 11.01
N CYS A 49 -0.82 -22.93 10.38
CA CYS A 49 -0.94 -23.45 9.02
C CYS A 49 -0.44 -24.89 9.02
N GLY A 50 -1.10 -25.77 8.26
CA GLY A 50 -0.87 -27.23 8.25
C GLY A 50 0.54 -27.64 7.82
N LYS A 51 0.70 -28.90 7.40
CA LYS A 51 2.01 -29.52 7.15
C LYS A 51 2.87 -28.87 6.05
N ASP A 52 2.37 -27.87 5.33
CA ASP A 52 3.00 -27.23 4.18
C ASP A 52 3.43 -25.78 4.47
N ASP A 53 4.49 -25.30 3.81
CA ASP A 53 5.01 -23.94 3.99
C ASP A 53 4.02 -22.89 3.45
N CYS A 54 3.38 -22.12 4.33
CA CYS A 54 2.47 -21.03 3.97
C CYS A 54 3.13 -19.63 4.00
N SER A 55 4.46 -19.55 3.92
CA SER A 55 5.23 -18.29 4.01
C SER A 55 4.84 -17.27 2.94
N VAL A 56 4.63 -17.71 1.69
CA VAL A 56 4.27 -16.83 0.58
C VAL A 56 2.86 -16.27 0.75
N ARG A 57 1.90 -17.12 1.14
CA ARG A 57 0.54 -16.67 1.48
C ARG A 57 0.58 -15.64 2.60
N CYS A 58 1.29 -15.92 3.69
CA CYS A 58 1.42 -14.98 4.80
C CYS A 58 1.99 -13.65 4.32
N ARG A 59 3.09 -13.68 3.54
CA ARG A 59 3.68 -12.47 2.94
C ARG A 59 2.64 -11.70 2.14
N GLY A 60 1.86 -12.40 1.32
CA GLY A 60 0.79 -11.84 0.52
C GLY A 60 -0.28 -11.14 1.34
N LEU A 61 -0.68 -11.71 2.48
CA LEU A 61 -1.66 -11.11 3.40
C LEU A 61 -1.10 -9.88 4.11
N VAL A 62 0.10 -9.96 4.68
CA VAL A 62 0.69 -8.86 5.48
C VAL A 62 1.17 -7.69 4.62
N THR A 63 1.36 -7.91 3.32
CA THR A 63 1.64 -6.86 2.34
C THR A 63 0.42 -6.50 1.51
N ARG A 64 -0.64 -7.31 1.52
CA ARG A 64 -1.88 -7.13 0.73
C ARG A 64 -1.65 -7.13 -0.76
N PHE A 65 -0.84 -8.07 -1.21
CA PHE A 65 -0.92 -8.51 -2.60
C PHE A 65 -1.74 -9.77 -2.75
N TRP A 66 -2.17 -10.44 -1.66
CA TRP A 66 -2.96 -11.68 -1.71
C TRP A 66 -4.30 -11.52 -0.99
N ASN A 67 -5.33 -12.18 -1.50
CA ASN A 67 -6.67 -12.21 -0.90
C ASN A 67 -7.26 -13.62 -1.00
N ASP A 68 -7.47 -14.28 0.14
CA ASP A 68 -8.00 -15.65 0.20
C ASP A 68 -9.42 -15.79 -0.35
N SER A 69 -10.24 -14.72 -0.33
CA SER A 69 -11.61 -14.79 -0.83
C SER A 69 -11.69 -14.92 -2.34
N VAL A 70 -10.68 -14.41 -3.06
CA VAL A 70 -10.56 -14.53 -4.53
C VAL A 70 -9.49 -15.53 -4.95
N GLY A 71 -8.53 -15.84 -4.06
CA GLY A 71 -7.47 -16.82 -4.32
C GLY A 71 -6.53 -16.41 -5.47
N VAL A 72 -6.37 -15.11 -5.71
CA VAL A 72 -5.48 -14.56 -6.74
C VAL A 72 -4.74 -13.35 -6.17
N PRO A 73 -3.55 -13.01 -6.70
CA PRO A 73 -2.90 -11.79 -6.31
C PRO A 73 -3.78 -10.60 -6.66
N ALA A 74 -3.97 -9.67 -5.73
CA ALA A 74 -4.38 -8.33 -6.06
C ALA A 74 -3.35 -7.76 -7.06
N VAL A 75 -3.80 -6.95 -8.02
CA VAL A 75 -3.09 -6.28 -9.17
C VAL A 75 -1.90 -5.41 -8.76
N THR A 76 -1.11 -5.89 -7.82
CA THR A 76 -0.34 -5.09 -6.89
C THR A 76 0.89 -5.83 -6.39
N ILE A 77 1.03 -7.13 -6.68
CA ILE A 77 2.27 -7.90 -6.41
C ILE A 77 3.43 -7.39 -7.28
N ASP A 78 3.13 -6.94 -8.49
CA ASP A 78 4.05 -6.33 -9.46
C ASP A 78 4.95 -5.23 -8.87
N ARG A 79 4.44 -4.47 -7.88
CA ARG A 79 5.19 -3.40 -7.20
C ARG A 79 6.47 -3.89 -6.51
N PHE A 80 6.57 -5.19 -6.24
CA PHE A 80 7.75 -5.84 -5.67
C PHE A 80 8.70 -6.40 -6.72
N TYR A 81 8.35 -6.39 -8.00
CA TYR A 81 9.18 -6.90 -9.07
C TYR A 81 9.72 -5.78 -9.95
N LYS A 82 10.83 -6.07 -10.63
CA LYS A 82 11.38 -5.25 -11.71
C LYS A 82 11.44 -6.13 -12.96
N PRO A 83 10.70 -5.78 -14.02
CA PRO A 83 10.81 -6.46 -15.31
C PRO A 83 12.24 -6.48 -15.83
N ALA A 84 12.57 -7.53 -16.59
CA ALA A 84 13.80 -7.55 -17.38
C ALA A 84 13.72 -6.44 -18.44
N HIS A 85 14.85 -5.82 -18.77
CA HIS A 85 14.88 -4.62 -19.63
C HIS A 85 14.53 -4.94 -21.09
N ASP A 86 14.65 -6.19 -21.50
CA ASP A 86 14.53 -6.72 -22.85
C ASP A 86 13.29 -7.61 -23.06
N ASP A 87 12.52 -7.85 -22.00
CA ASP A 87 11.29 -8.61 -22.06
C ASP A 87 10.09 -7.65 -22.17
N TYR A 88 9.35 -7.74 -23.27
CA TYR A 88 8.12 -6.98 -23.50
C TYR A 88 6.86 -7.80 -23.27
N GLU A 89 6.98 -9.13 -23.12
CA GLU A 89 5.88 -10.08 -22.97
C GLU A 89 5.73 -10.57 -21.52
N TYR A 90 6.64 -10.17 -20.62
CA TYR A 90 6.63 -10.55 -19.20
C TYR A 90 5.25 -10.48 -18.54
N TYR A 91 4.45 -9.45 -18.88
CA TYR A 91 3.12 -9.27 -18.33
C TYR A 91 2.15 -10.34 -18.83
N ASP A 92 2.08 -10.53 -20.16
CA ASP A 92 1.16 -11.47 -20.79
C ASP A 92 1.51 -12.92 -20.41
N LEU A 93 2.80 -13.25 -20.37
CA LEU A 93 3.29 -14.56 -19.92
C LEU A 93 2.99 -14.82 -18.44
N THR A 94 3.16 -13.79 -17.59
CA THR A 94 2.80 -13.91 -16.16
C THR A 94 1.30 -14.14 -16.00
N GLU A 95 0.46 -13.36 -16.68
CA GLU A 95 -1.00 -13.49 -16.59
C GLU A 95 -1.49 -14.83 -17.12
N GLN A 96 -0.90 -15.33 -18.22
CA GLN A 96 -1.19 -16.67 -18.71
C GLN A 96 -0.87 -17.74 -17.66
N CYS A 97 0.34 -17.71 -17.09
CA CYS A 97 0.76 -18.64 -16.05
C CYS A 97 -0.16 -18.59 -14.82
N VAL A 98 -0.54 -17.39 -14.36
CA VAL A 98 -1.49 -17.23 -13.26
C VAL A 98 -2.86 -17.82 -13.60
N GLY A 99 -3.33 -17.63 -14.85
CA GLY A 99 -4.57 -18.25 -15.33
C GLY A 99 -4.53 -19.77 -15.27
N GLU A 100 -3.41 -20.39 -15.65
CA GLU A 100 -3.19 -21.84 -15.56
C GLU A 100 -3.19 -22.32 -14.11
N VAL A 101 -2.54 -21.59 -13.18
CA VAL A 101 -2.57 -21.89 -11.74
C VAL A 101 -3.99 -21.83 -11.19
N VAL A 102 -4.77 -20.82 -11.57
CA VAL A 102 -6.16 -20.65 -11.14
C VAL A 102 -7.05 -21.80 -11.63
N ALA A 103 -6.78 -22.34 -12.82
CA ALA A 103 -7.49 -23.49 -13.37
C ALA A 103 -7.08 -24.82 -12.71
N ALA A 104 -5.80 -24.98 -12.36
CA ALA A 104 -5.23 -26.25 -11.90
C ALA A 104 -5.28 -26.46 -10.37
N VAL A 105 -5.03 -25.42 -9.58
CA VAL A 105 -4.88 -25.55 -8.11
C VAL A 105 -6.17 -25.13 -7.42
N PRO A 106 -6.88 -25.98 -6.64
CA PRO A 106 -8.15 -25.61 -6.01
C PRO A 106 -8.07 -24.35 -5.14
N CYS A 107 -9.14 -23.55 -5.06
CA CYS A 107 -9.17 -22.36 -4.20
C CYS A 107 -9.11 -22.69 -2.69
N THR A 108 -9.37 -23.94 -2.31
CA THR A 108 -9.21 -24.44 -0.94
C THR A 108 -7.74 -24.66 -0.56
N ASP A 109 -6.85 -24.88 -1.53
CA ASP A 109 -5.40 -24.94 -1.33
C ASP A 109 -4.81 -23.54 -1.44
N VAL A 110 -5.10 -22.70 -0.44
CA VAL A 110 -4.70 -21.28 -0.44
C VAL A 110 -3.19 -21.07 -0.37
N CYS A 111 -2.43 -22.01 0.18
CA CYS A 111 -0.97 -21.89 0.26
C CYS A 111 -0.31 -22.35 -1.04
N GLY A 112 -0.65 -23.55 -1.55
CA GLY A 112 -0.13 -24.03 -2.82
C GLY A 112 -0.50 -23.13 -3.99
N ARG A 113 -1.70 -22.52 -3.97
CA ARG A 113 -2.09 -21.53 -4.98
C ARG A 113 -1.28 -20.23 -4.88
N ALA A 114 -1.01 -19.75 -3.66
CA ALA A 114 -0.17 -18.57 -3.47
C ALA A 114 1.27 -18.82 -3.93
N ASP A 115 1.85 -19.97 -3.59
CA ASP A 115 3.19 -20.36 -4.02
C ASP A 115 3.29 -20.44 -5.54
N SER A 116 2.37 -21.18 -6.17
CA SER A 116 2.35 -21.35 -7.62
C SER A 116 2.16 -20.03 -8.36
N THR A 117 1.30 -19.15 -7.83
CA THR A 117 1.11 -17.82 -8.42
C THR A 117 2.38 -16.98 -8.32
N VAL A 118 3.03 -16.94 -7.15
CA VAL A 118 4.28 -16.17 -7.00
C VAL A 118 5.41 -16.77 -7.84
N GLN A 119 5.39 -18.07 -8.08
CA GLN A 119 6.33 -18.72 -8.98
C GLN A 119 6.19 -18.21 -10.41
N CYS A 120 4.97 -17.99 -10.92
CA CYS A 120 4.75 -17.32 -12.21
C CYS A 120 5.45 -15.96 -12.28
N TYR A 121 5.37 -15.16 -11.21
CA TYR A 121 6.05 -13.86 -11.17
C TYR A 121 7.58 -13.99 -11.12
N ASN A 122 8.10 -15.01 -10.44
CA ASN A 122 9.54 -15.27 -10.40
C ASN A 122 10.08 -15.70 -11.77
N ASP A 123 9.31 -16.49 -12.51
CA ASP A 123 9.72 -17.09 -13.77
C ASP A 123 9.53 -16.14 -14.95
N GLN A 124 8.42 -15.40 -14.97
CA GLN A 124 7.99 -14.61 -16.13
C GLN A 124 8.11 -13.09 -15.91
N TYR A 125 7.87 -12.59 -14.68
CA TYR A 125 7.78 -11.13 -14.47
C TYR A 125 9.14 -10.47 -14.28
N GLY A 126 10.11 -11.15 -13.66
CA GLY A 126 11.48 -10.66 -13.48
C GLY A 126 11.98 -10.64 -12.04
N LYS A 127 12.81 -9.65 -11.69
CA LYS A 127 13.58 -9.69 -10.43
C LYS A 127 12.80 -9.15 -9.25
N LEU A 128 12.65 -9.98 -8.21
CA LEU A 128 12.06 -9.58 -6.93
C LEU A 128 12.95 -8.59 -6.16
N ASP A 129 12.38 -7.43 -5.83
CA ASP A 129 12.94 -6.39 -4.96
C ASP A 129 12.67 -6.73 -3.49
N LYS A 130 13.61 -7.47 -2.90
CA LYS A 130 13.47 -7.94 -1.52
C LYS A 130 13.61 -6.85 -0.45
N LYS A 131 14.25 -5.73 -0.78
CA LYS A 131 14.77 -4.77 0.22
C LYS A 131 13.96 -3.48 0.30
N ASN A 132 13.49 -2.94 -0.83
CA ASN A 132 12.84 -1.64 -0.81
C ASN A 132 11.41 -1.75 -0.27
N PRO A 133 11.05 -0.97 0.77
CA PRO A 133 9.68 -0.93 1.27
C PRO A 133 8.69 -0.43 0.21
N LYS A 134 7.52 -1.06 0.15
CA LYS A 134 6.41 -0.63 -0.70
C LYS A 134 5.20 -0.29 0.17
N PHE A 135 4.41 0.67 -0.28
CA PHE A 135 3.16 1.03 0.38
C PHE A 135 2.25 -0.18 0.52
N VAL A 136 1.69 -0.38 1.71
CA VAL A 136 0.69 -1.41 2.00
C VAL A 136 -0.68 -0.75 1.98
N PRO A 137 -1.56 -1.07 1.00
CA PRO A 137 -2.92 -0.53 0.95
C PRO A 137 -3.65 -0.69 2.28
N PHE A 138 -4.51 0.24 2.69
CA PHE A 138 -5.37 0.16 3.86
C PHE A 138 -6.59 -0.75 3.64
N THR A 139 -7.13 -1.33 4.72
CA THR A 139 -8.36 -2.14 4.67
C THR A 139 -9.55 -1.21 4.82
N LYS A 140 -10.73 -1.66 4.40
CA LYS A 140 -11.99 -0.94 4.64
C LYS A 140 -12.17 -0.54 6.12
N LEU A 141 -11.69 -1.37 7.05
CA LEU A 141 -11.74 -1.06 8.49
C LEU A 141 -10.78 0.08 8.87
N GLN A 142 -9.55 0.04 8.36
CA GLN A 142 -8.57 1.11 8.61
C GLN A 142 -9.02 2.44 7.97
N HIS A 143 -9.49 2.42 6.71
CA HIS A 143 -10.12 3.56 6.04
C HIS A 143 -11.20 4.21 6.92
N ARG A 144 -12.15 3.40 7.40
CA ARG A 144 -13.22 3.87 8.29
C ARG A 144 -12.70 4.45 9.60
N ARG A 145 -11.63 3.88 10.16
CA ARG A 145 -11.02 4.37 11.39
C ARG A 145 -10.40 5.75 11.15
N ILE A 146 -9.57 5.89 10.12
CA ILE A 146 -8.90 7.15 9.78
C ILE A 146 -9.93 8.25 9.49
N LEU A 147 -10.97 7.93 8.71
CA LEU A 147 -12.07 8.86 8.43
C LEU A 147 -12.77 9.34 9.70
N ARG A 148 -13.06 8.44 10.65
CA ARG A 148 -13.70 8.79 11.93
C ARG A 148 -12.80 9.67 12.79
N GLU A 149 -11.51 9.36 12.84
CA GLU A 149 -10.54 10.17 13.59
C GLU A 149 -10.42 11.57 12.99
N CYS A 150 -10.36 11.69 11.65
CA CYS A 150 -10.37 12.99 10.98
C CYS A 150 -11.66 13.78 11.21
N ALA A 151 -12.83 13.13 11.14
CA ALA A 151 -14.09 13.78 11.45
C ALA A 151 -14.14 14.28 12.90
N ALA A 152 -13.64 13.49 13.85
CA ALA A 152 -13.57 13.87 15.25
C ALA A 152 -12.63 15.06 15.48
N MET A 153 -11.42 15.05 14.88
CA MET A 153 -10.47 16.16 14.97
C MET A 153 -11.02 17.47 14.41
N LEU A 154 -11.85 17.38 13.35
CA LEU A 154 -12.46 18.54 12.70
C LEU A 154 -13.82 18.94 13.30
N GLY A 155 -14.30 18.24 14.34
CA GLY A 155 -15.60 18.51 14.95
C GLY A 155 -16.80 18.24 14.02
N ILE A 156 -16.66 17.35 13.05
CA ILE A 156 -17.69 17.04 12.05
C ILE A 156 -18.68 16.01 12.60
N SER A 157 -19.95 16.42 12.71
CA SER A 157 -21.02 15.54 13.21
C SER A 157 -21.41 14.45 12.21
N ARG A 158 -22.13 13.41 12.67
CA ARG A 158 -22.62 12.33 11.79
C ARG A 158 -23.64 12.82 10.76
N GLU A 159 -24.49 13.77 11.16
CA GLU A 159 -25.48 14.41 10.29
C GLU A 159 -24.77 15.17 9.17
N ARG A 160 -23.67 15.84 9.50
CA ARG A 160 -22.83 16.55 8.53
C ARG A 160 -22.15 15.60 7.55
N LEU A 161 -21.60 14.48 8.03
CA LEU A 161 -21.07 13.42 7.17
C LEU A 161 -22.13 12.84 6.22
N TYR A 162 -23.37 12.69 6.68
CA TYR A 162 -24.48 12.24 5.84
C TYR A 162 -24.77 13.23 4.71
N LEU A 163 -24.74 14.54 4.99
CA LEU A 163 -24.91 15.58 3.96
C LEU A 163 -23.81 15.53 2.90
N PHE A 164 -22.55 15.36 3.30
CA PHE A 164 -21.43 15.22 2.36
C PHE A 164 -21.61 14.03 1.44
N ARG A 165 -21.99 12.87 2.01
CA ARG A 165 -22.25 11.65 1.23
C ARG A 165 -23.41 11.84 0.25
N LYS A 166 -24.47 12.54 0.66
CA LYS A 166 -25.68 12.72 -0.15
C LYS A 166 -25.48 13.69 -1.30
N ASN A 167 -24.78 14.80 -1.05
CA ASN A 167 -24.76 15.93 -1.98
C ASN A 167 -23.40 16.10 -2.68
N GLY A 168 -22.35 15.42 -2.25
CA GLY A 168 -20.99 15.56 -2.79
C GLY A 168 -20.07 16.38 -1.88
N VAL A 169 -18.78 16.07 -1.90
CA VAL A 169 -17.76 16.71 -1.04
C VAL A 169 -17.32 18.07 -1.58
N GLU A 170 -17.49 18.31 -2.87
CA GLU A 170 -17.08 19.51 -3.59
C GLU A 170 -17.85 20.77 -3.16
N TYR A 171 -19.06 20.59 -2.62
CA TYR A 171 -19.96 21.67 -2.22
C TYR A 171 -19.71 22.19 -0.79
N TYR A 172 -18.86 21.53 0.00
CA TYR A 172 -18.70 21.81 1.42
C TYR A 172 -17.23 22.02 1.78
N GLN A 173 -16.90 23.17 2.37
CA GLN A 173 -15.52 23.47 2.76
C GLN A 173 -15.01 22.51 3.85
N ASP A 174 -15.87 22.20 4.82
CA ASP A 174 -15.61 21.21 5.86
C ASP A 174 -15.42 19.78 5.30
N ALA A 175 -16.11 19.43 4.21
CA ALA A 175 -15.85 18.15 3.52
C ALA A 175 -14.49 18.13 2.80
N LYS A 176 -14.06 19.26 2.21
CA LYS A 176 -12.72 19.38 1.61
C LYS A 176 -11.63 19.27 2.68
N CYS A 177 -11.81 19.89 3.84
CA CYS A 177 -10.92 19.75 4.99
C CYS A 177 -10.86 18.30 5.48
N LEU A 178 -12.01 17.61 5.56
CA LEU A 178 -12.08 16.20 5.91
C LEU A 178 -11.33 15.32 4.92
N LEU A 179 -11.53 15.54 3.61
CA LEU A 179 -10.84 14.81 2.55
C LEU A 179 -9.33 15.03 2.63
N ARG A 180 -8.87 16.27 2.84
CA ARG A 180 -7.44 16.58 3.02
C ARG A 180 -6.87 15.84 4.24
N CYS A 181 -7.52 15.90 5.39
CA CYS A 181 -7.07 15.17 6.59
C CYS A 181 -6.95 13.67 6.31
N PHE A 182 -7.99 13.09 5.71
CA PHE A 182 -8.05 11.68 5.40
C PHE A 182 -6.91 11.25 4.46
N MET A 183 -6.71 11.97 3.36
CA MET A 183 -5.66 11.66 2.37
C MET A 183 -4.24 11.86 2.90
N LEU A 184 -4.02 12.87 3.77
CA LEU A 184 -2.73 13.09 4.44
C LEU A 184 -2.40 11.92 5.37
N ARG A 185 -3.35 11.49 6.21
CA ARG A 185 -3.10 10.42 7.19
C ARG A 185 -2.86 9.07 6.53
N GLU A 186 -3.50 8.81 5.40
CA GLU A 186 -3.22 7.61 4.59
C GLU A 186 -1.93 7.71 3.76
N GLY A 187 -1.30 8.88 3.74
CA GLY A 187 -0.13 9.14 2.90
C GLY A 187 -0.40 9.00 1.40
N LEU A 188 -1.64 9.29 1.00
CA LEU A 188 -2.08 9.37 -0.39
C LEU A 188 -1.98 10.79 -0.94
N TYR A 189 -1.57 11.77 -0.14
CA TYR A 189 -1.46 13.17 -0.50
C TYR A 189 -0.42 13.87 0.39
N THR A 190 0.25 14.90 -0.14
CA THR A 190 1.00 15.93 0.61
C THR A 190 0.58 17.31 0.12
N ASP A 191 0.75 18.36 0.92
CA ASP A 191 0.45 19.72 0.45
C ASP A 191 1.46 20.21 -0.58
N GLU A 192 2.68 19.70 -0.51
CA GLU A 192 3.79 20.05 -1.39
C GLU A 192 3.63 19.42 -2.79
N ASP A 193 3.35 18.12 -2.84
CA ASP A 193 3.34 17.36 -4.11
C ASP A 193 1.93 17.07 -4.62
N GLY A 194 0.91 17.20 -3.77
CA GLY A 194 -0.45 16.82 -4.07
C GLY A 194 -0.69 15.30 -3.96
N PRO A 195 -1.65 14.74 -4.72
CA PRO A 195 -2.00 13.33 -4.60
C PRO A 195 -0.92 12.37 -5.10
N HIS A 196 -0.69 11.28 -4.37
CA HIS A 196 0.28 10.24 -4.72
C HIS A 196 -0.38 9.10 -5.53
N PHE A 197 -0.53 9.31 -6.85
CA PHE A 197 -1.31 8.42 -7.72
C PHE A 197 -0.93 6.95 -7.70
N LYS A 198 0.37 6.62 -7.61
CA LYS A 198 0.79 5.23 -7.50
C LYS A 198 0.20 4.55 -6.26
N ARG A 199 0.15 5.24 -5.12
CA ARG A 199 -0.44 4.69 -3.88
C ARG A 199 -1.97 4.66 -3.95
N MET A 200 -2.60 5.68 -4.54
CA MET A 200 -4.05 5.70 -4.75
C MET A 200 -4.51 4.58 -5.68
N SER A 201 -3.78 4.33 -6.77
CA SER A 201 -4.05 3.23 -7.70
C SER A 201 -3.96 1.88 -6.99
N LEU A 202 -2.88 1.66 -6.23
CA LEU A 202 -2.72 0.45 -5.40
C LEU A 202 -3.83 0.29 -4.37
N GLN A 203 -4.30 1.40 -3.77
CA GLN A 203 -5.38 1.39 -2.77
C GLN A 203 -6.72 0.95 -3.35
N CYS A 204 -6.95 1.24 -4.62
CA CYS A 204 -8.16 0.88 -5.36
C CYS A 204 -7.99 -0.39 -6.20
N GLU A 205 -6.94 -1.19 -5.95
CA GLU A 205 -6.61 -2.41 -6.70
C GLU A 205 -6.45 -2.16 -8.22
N GLY A 206 -6.09 -0.94 -8.60
CA GLY A 206 -5.84 -0.54 -9.99
C GLY A 206 -4.41 -0.83 -10.44
N ASN A 207 -4.23 -1.00 -11.75
CA ASN A 207 -2.91 -1.12 -12.37
C ASN A 207 -2.36 0.29 -12.69
N TYR A 208 -1.43 0.81 -11.88
CA TYR A 208 -0.82 2.12 -12.16
C TYR A 208 0.02 2.13 -13.45
N ASN A 209 0.46 0.97 -13.93
CA ASN A 209 1.23 0.89 -15.17
C ASN A 209 0.34 1.11 -16.40
N ASP A 210 -1.00 1.04 -16.27
CA ASP A 210 -1.95 1.42 -17.31
C ASP A 210 -1.79 2.90 -17.70
N GLY A 211 -1.40 3.12 -18.97
CA GLY A 211 -1.25 4.44 -19.57
C GLY A 211 -2.55 5.26 -19.63
N ALA A 212 -3.70 4.60 -19.78
CA ALA A 212 -5.00 5.26 -19.80
C ALA A 212 -5.40 5.76 -18.41
N TYR A 213 -5.23 4.91 -17.37
CA TYR A 213 -5.41 5.33 -15.97
C TYR A 213 -4.52 6.52 -15.62
N ARG A 214 -3.21 6.43 -15.93
CA ARG A 214 -2.25 7.51 -15.68
C ARG A 214 -2.63 8.82 -16.36
N SER A 215 -3.08 8.76 -17.61
CA SER A 215 -3.47 9.95 -18.38
C SER A 215 -4.72 10.61 -17.80
N LYS A 216 -5.74 9.82 -17.42
CA LYS A 216 -6.95 10.32 -16.73
C LYS A 216 -6.61 10.92 -15.37
N ALA A 217 -5.80 10.23 -14.57
CA ALA A 217 -5.35 10.69 -13.27
C ALA A 217 -4.60 12.03 -13.37
N LYS A 218 -3.68 12.17 -14.33
CA LYS A 218 -2.96 13.43 -14.59
C LYS A 218 -3.87 14.57 -15.04
N SER A 219 -4.85 14.29 -15.89
CA SER A 219 -5.85 15.29 -16.31
C SER A 219 -6.69 15.80 -15.13
N CYS A 220 -7.08 14.91 -14.20
CA CYS A 220 -7.75 15.35 -12.97
C CYS A 220 -6.87 16.27 -12.11
N ILE A 221 -5.54 16.05 -12.04
CA ILE A 221 -4.64 16.94 -11.30
C ILE A 221 -4.60 18.33 -11.91
N SER A 222 -4.48 18.46 -13.23
CA SER A 222 -4.37 19.78 -13.86
C SER A 222 -5.62 20.60 -13.60
N ILE A 223 -6.79 19.97 -13.62
CA ILE A 223 -8.08 20.59 -13.29
C ILE A 223 -8.14 20.96 -11.79
N CYS A 224 -7.71 20.07 -10.89
CA CYS A 224 -7.67 20.35 -9.46
C CYS A 224 -6.63 21.43 -9.10
N ARG A 225 -5.49 21.49 -9.80
CA ARG A 225 -4.48 22.55 -9.66
C ARG A 225 -5.04 23.93 -10.01
N ILE A 226 -5.93 24.01 -10.99
CA ILE A 226 -6.56 25.28 -11.40
C ILE A 226 -7.67 25.70 -10.42
N ASN A 227 -8.43 24.74 -9.86
CA ASN A 227 -9.65 25.04 -9.11
C ASN A 227 -9.53 24.97 -7.57
N ILE A 228 -8.46 24.38 -7.02
CA ILE A 228 -8.22 24.33 -5.56
C ILE A 228 -7.15 25.35 -5.14
N TRP A 229 -6.26 25.76 -6.05
CA TRP A 229 -5.06 26.54 -5.71
C TRP A 229 -5.09 28.01 -6.16
N THR A 230 -6.14 28.44 -6.85
CA THR A 230 -6.45 29.87 -6.99
C THR A 230 -6.92 30.50 -5.66
N ALA A 231 -7.23 29.68 -4.64
CA ALA A 231 -7.37 30.13 -3.26
C ALA A 231 -5.99 30.23 -2.57
N ALA A 232 -5.10 31.06 -3.12
CA ALA A 232 -3.91 31.56 -2.44
C ALA A 232 -4.31 32.53 -1.30
N VAL A 233 -4.99 32.03 -0.27
CA VAL A 233 -5.38 32.78 0.95
C VAL A 233 -4.91 32.05 2.22
N TRP A 234 -3.88 31.21 2.14
CA TRP A 234 -3.29 30.56 3.32
C TRP A 234 -1.80 30.84 3.49
N ARG A 235 -1.41 32.10 3.27
CA ARG A 235 -0.29 32.71 4.00
C ARG A 235 -0.84 33.94 4.72
N THR A 236 -0.46 34.07 5.98
CA THR A 236 -0.86 35.07 7.00
C THR A 236 -2.19 34.83 7.69
N GLY A 237 -2.06 34.37 8.94
CA GLY A 237 -3.10 34.15 9.94
C GLY A 237 -2.42 33.48 11.14
#